data_AF-A0AA51EM98-F1
#
_entry.id   AF-A0AA51EM98-F1
#
_cell.length_a   1.000
_cell.length_b   1.000
_cell.length_c   1.000
_cell.angle_alpha   90.00
_cell.angle_beta   90.00
_cell.angle_gamma   90.00
#
_symmetry.space_group_name_H-M   'P 1'
#
loop_
_entity.id
_entity.type
_entity.pdbx_description
1 polymer ?
#
loop_
_entity_poly.entity_id
_entity_poly.type
_entity_poly.pdbx_seq_one_letter_code
_entity_poly.pdbx_strand_id
1 'polypeptide(L)'
;TEYAIGNASKIKVVGATGAYTRDFEEMTKKLSEVENILQSAKLGQTTIKDLVSNISELQNQLNEAEKKVKDCNENLNAMTSKINLGNVTLDGLRTSIEKLKSKTLNLGNNATKLQEANLEGALNLTREAKERAVKAANDAENVQTVIASTDRQIKNTDRLIEMQYDNFNNSQNENDRKLDDLQQQLLDLEAQIPKINEKICGQDSDSCDICGGAGCGKCGGISCDQGAITKAEQALDFANKTEHRIKEHELSAEDLYRSITQVKQDTV
;
A
#
# COMPACT_ATOMS: atom_id res chain seq x y z
N THR A 1 44.47 -148.25 69.64
CA THR A 1 44.91 -146.85 69.82
C THR A 1 43.77 -145.89 70.14
N GLU A 2 42.51 -146.35 70.06
CA GLU A 2 41.37 -145.83 70.82
C GLU A 2 41.45 -146.09 72.35
N TYR A 3 42.52 -146.72 72.83
CA TYR A 3 42.60 -147.28 74.18
C TYR A 3 43.37 -146.40 75.19
N ALA A 4 44.16 -145.42 74.73
CA ALA A 4 44.91 -144.54 75.63
C ALA A 4 44.16 -143.23 75.98
N ILE A 5 43.31 -142.73 75.08
CA ILE A 5 42.61 -141.45 75.28
C ILE A 5 41.31 -141.65 76.09
N GLY A 6 40.67 -142.82 75.99
CA GLY A 6 39.57 -143.22 76.86
C GLY A 6 39.96 -143.39 78.34
N ASN A 7 41.25 -143.63 78.63
CA ASN A 7 41.75 -143.78 80.00
C ASN A 7 42.24 -142.48 80.66
N ALA A 8 42.38 -141.36 79.93
CA ALA A 8 42.61 -140.05 80.53
C ALA A 8 41.29 -139.41 81.05
N SER A 9 40.14 -139.88 80.57
CA SER A 9 38.80 -139.40 80.97
C SER A 9 38.29 -140.01 82.28
N LYS A 10 39.02 -140.95 82.91
CA LYS A 10 38.60 -141.64 84.16
C LYS A 10 39.66 -141.62 85.27
N ILE A 11 40.53 -140.61 85.26
CA ILE A 11 41.18 -140.08 86.47
C ILE A 11 40.67 -138.64 86.58
N LYS A 12 39.41 -138.41 86.95
CA LYS A 12 38.94 -138.36 88.34
C LYS A 12 39.98 -137.72 89.28
N VAL A 13 39.78 -136.44 89.54
CA VAL A 13 39.87 -135.90 90.92
C VAL A 13 41.24 -136.12 91.58
N VAL A 14 42.29 -135.43 91.15
CA VAL A 14 43.36 -135.01 92.07
C VAL A 14 44.10 -133.79 91.50
N GLY A 15 44.11 -132.70 92.28
CA GLY A 15 45.17 -131.70 92.42
C GLY A 15 45.92 -131.15 91.19
N ALA A 16 45.84 -129.82 91.04
CA ALA A 16 46.89 -128.94 90.50
C ALA A 16 46.97 -128.61 88.98
N THR A 17 45.96 -128.87 88.16
CA THR A 17 45.94 -128.35 86.76
C THR A 17 44.89 -127.27 86.47
N GLY A 18 43.98 -127.00 87.41
CA GLY A 18 43.00 -125.91 87.29
C GLY A 18 43.60 -124.49 87.35
N ALA A 19 44.88 -124.34 87.67
CA ALA A 19 45.53 -123.03 87.72
C ALA A 19 45.74 -122.41 86.31
N TYR A 20 46.05 -123.23 85.30
CA TYR A 20 46.42 -122.73 83.97
C TYR A 20 45.28 -122.73 82.95
N THR A 21 44.17 -123.41 83.22
CA THR A 21 42.98 -123.40 82.34
C THR A 21 42.40 -122.00 82.23
N ARG A 22 42.37 -121.26 83.36
CA ARG A 22 41.89 -119.88 83.40
C ARG A 22 42.78 -118.94 82.57
N ASP A 23 44.09 -119.10 82.67
CA ASP A 23 45.05 -118.25 81.94
C ASP A 23 44.99 -118.51 80.42
N PHE A 24 44.73 -119.75 79.99
CA PHE A 24 44.55 -120.09 78.58
C PHE A 24 43.22 -119.57 78.01
N GLU A 25 42.13 -119.67 78.77
CA GLU A 25 40.83 -119.05 78.40
C GLU A 25 40.94 -117.52 78.34
N GLU A 26 41.67 -116.91 79.27
CA GLU A 26 41.90 -115.46 79.30
C GLU A 26 42.77 -115.00 78.11
N MET A 27 43.81 -115.77 77.74
CA MET A 27 44.60 -115.50 76.53
C MET A 27 43.77 -115.62 75.24
N THR A 28 42.90 -116.64 75.15
CA THR A 28 42.02 -116.83 73.99
C THR A 28 41.03 -115.67 73.86
N LYS A 29 40.50 -115.20 74.99
CA LYS A 29 39.62 -114.03 75.05
C LYS A 29 40.36 -112.74 74.64
N LYS A 30 41.58 -112.53 75.13
CA LYS A 30 42.41 -111.38 74.74
C LYS A 30 42.81 -111.42 73.25
N LEU A 31 43.08 -112.59 72.68
CA LEU A 31 43.34 -112.75 71.24
C LEU A 31 42.09 -112.45 70.41
N SER A 32 40.91 -112.91 70.85
CA SER A 32 39.63 -112.57 70.20
C SER A 32 39.28 -111.09 70.32
N GLU A 33 39.60 -110.44 71.46
CA GLU A 33 39.47 -109.00 71.62
C GLU A 33 40.44 -108.23 70.71
N VAL A 34 41.68 -108.67 70.57
CA VAL A 34 42.66 -108.09 69.62
C VAL A 34 42.21 -108.30 68.17
N GLU A 35 41.66 -109.45 67.82
CA GLU A 35 41.10 -109.75 66.49
C GLU A 35 39.86 -108.89 66.19
N ASN A 36 38.98 -108.69 67.19
CA ASN A 36 37.82 -107.80 67.09
C ASN A 36 38.22 -106.32 67.02
N ILE A 37 39.26 -105.88 67.73
CA ILE A 37 39.82 -104.53 67.64
C ILE A 37 40.46 -104.31 66.26
N LEU A 38 41.17 -105.31 65.72
CA LEU A 38 41.72 -105.28 64.36
C LEU A 38 40.63 -105.25 63.29
N GLN A 39 39.53 -106.00 63.47
CA GLN A 39 38.36 -105.99 62.58
C GLN A 39 37.57 -104.67 62.63
N SER A 40 37.37 -104.10 63.82
CA SER A 40 36.65 -102.82 64.00
C SER A 40 37.49 -101.60 63.58
N ALA A 41 38.81 -101.64 63.72
CA ALA A 41 39.72 -100.66 63.10
C ALA A 41 39.68 -100.71 61.57
N LYS A 42 39.51 -101.90 60.97
CA LYS A 42 39.37 -102.09 59.52
C LYS A 42 38.02 -101.57 58.98
N LEU A 43 36.95 -101.62 59.80
CA LEU A 43 35.62 -101.07 59.49
C LEU A 43 35.54 -99.53 59.64
N GLY A 44 36.28 -98.93 60.58
CA GLY A 44 36.35 -97.46 60.71
C GLY A 44 37.03 -96.77 59.52
N GLN A 45 37.98 -97.44 58.86
CA GLN A 45 38.73 -96.91 57.72
C GLN A 45 37.87 -96.78 56.44
N THR A 46 36.91 -97.68 56.24
CA THR A 46 35.95 -97.62 55.12
C THR A 46 34.87 -96.55 55.34
N THR A 47 34.31 -96.46 56.54
CA THR A 47 33.24 -95.48 56.84
C THR A 47 33.73 -94.03 56.83
N ILE A 48 34.97 -93.77 57.27
CA ILE A 48 35.60 -92.45 57.17
C ILE A 48 35.85 -92.05 55.71
N LYS A 49 36.24 -93.01 54.86
CA LYS A 49 36.46 -92.75 53.43
C LYS A 49 35.15 -92.36 52.72
N ASP A 50 34.05 -93.04 53.03
CA ASP A 50 32.73 -92.72 52.47
C ASP A 50 32.22 -91.36 52.98
N LEU A 51 32.44 -91.04 54.25
CA LEU A 51 32.08 -89.74 54.82
C LEU A 51 32.88 -88.59 54.18
N VAL A 52 34.19 -88.77 53.97
CA VAL A 52 35.04 -87.79 53.27
C VAL A 52 34.60 -87.63 51.81
N SER A 53 34.21 -88.72 51.15
CA SER A 53 33.64 -88.67 49.79
C SER A 53 32.34 -87.85 49.76
N ASN A 54 31.41 -88.11 50.68
CA ASN A 54 30.15 -87.38 50.78
C ASN A 54 30.35 -85.89 51.11
N ILE A 55 31.31 -85.56 51.98
CA ILE A 55 31.67 -84.16 52.29
C ILE A 55 32.24 -83.48 51.04
N SER A 56 33.08 -84.16 50.26
CA SER A 56 33.63 -83.62 49.03
C SER A 56 32.55 -83.40 47.96
N GLU A 57 31.58 -84.32 47.86
CA GLU A 57 30.44 -84.19 46.97
C GLU A 57 29.51 -83.04 47.39
N LEU A 58 29.23 -82.89 48.68
CA LEU A 58 28.49 -81.75 49.23
C LEU A 58 29.21 -80.42 49.01
N GLN A 59 30.54 -80.39 49.14
CA GLN A 59 31.34 -79.20 48.83
C GLN A 59 31.24 -78.82 47.35
N ASN A 60 31.27 -79.80 46.44
CA ASN A 60 31.09 -79.55 45.01
C ASN A 60 29.68 -79.03 44.70
N GLN A 61 28.64 -79.63 45.30
CA GLN A 61 27.26 -79.16 45.15
C GLN A 61 27.07 -77.75 45.72
N LEU A 62 27.72 -77.42 46.84
CA LEU A 62 27.67 -76.08 47.43
C LEU A 62 28.34 -75.04 46.53
N ASN A 63 29.51 -75.37 45.96
CA ASN A 63 30.21 -74.50 45.01
C ASN A 63 29.38 -74.26 43.74
N GLU A 64 28.70 -75.30 43.22
CA GLU A 64 27.79 -75.14 42.08
C GLU A 64 26.57 -74.27 42.42
N ALA A 65 25.99 -74.45 43.61
CA ALA A 65 24.88 -73.63 44.08
C ALA A 65 25.29 -72.16 44.24
N GLU A 66 26.47 -71.90 44.82
CA GLU A 66 27.03 -70.56 44.96
C GLU A 66 27.23 -69.88 43.60
N LYS A 67 27.77 -70.61 42.61
CA LYS A 67 27.91 -70.11 41.25
C LYS A 67 26.56 -69.77 40.62
N LYS A 68 25.55 -70.63 40.75
CA LYS A 68 24.19 -70.36 40.25
C LYS A 68 23.55 -69.15 40.92
N VAL A 69 23.77 -68.95 42.23
CA VAL A 69 23.27 -67.76 42.94
C VAL A 69 23.95 -66.50 42.42
N LYS A 70 25.26 -66.55 42.19
CA LYS A 70 26.00 -65.42 41.62
C LYS A 70 25.50 -65.06 40.22
N ASP A 71 25.37 -66.05 39.33
CA ASP A 71 24.86 -65.84 37.96
C ASP A 71 23.42 -65.30 37.99
N CYS A 72 22.59 -65.78 38.92
CA CYS A 72 21.22 -65.28 39.11
C CYS A 72 21.21 -63.81 39.57
N ASN A 73 22.08 -63.45 40.52
CA ASN A 73 22.21 -62.08 41.01
C ASN A 73 22.71 -61.11 39.92
N GLU A 74 23.68 -61.53 39.10
CA GLU A 74 24.16 -60.74 37.96
C GLU A 74 23.04 -60.51 36.93
N ASN A 75 22.27 -61.56 36.61
CA ASN A 75 21.11 -61.45 35.72
C ASN A 75 19.99 -60.55 36.30
N LEU A 76 19.72 -60.66 37.60
CA LEU A 76 18.74 -59.81 38.30
C LEU A 76 19.14 -58.32 38.24
N ASN A 77 20.43 -58.03 38.45
CA ASN A 77 20.96 -56.67 38.34
C ASN A 77 20.83 -56.15 36.90
N ALA A 78 21.19 -56.95 35.91
CA ALA A 78 21.03 -56.59 34.50
C ALA A 78 19.56 -56.34 34.11
N MET A 79 18.62 -57.16 34.62
CA MET A 79 17.18 -56.94 34.44
C MET A 79 16.71 -55.65 35.11
N THR A 80 17.11 -55.41 36.36
CA THR A 80 16.75 -54.20 37.12
C THR A 80 17.22 -52.94 36.38
N SER A 81 18.46 -52.93 35.88
CA SER A 81 18.97 -51.81 35.07
C SER A 81 18.17 -51.60 33.79
N LYS A 82 17.77 -52.67 33.08
CA LYS A 82 16.93 -52.57 31.89
C LYS A 82 15.54 -52.03 32.20
N ILE A 83 14.92 -52.45 33.30
CA ILE A 83 13.61 -51.95 33.75
C ILE A 83 13.71 -50.46 34.08
N ASN A 84 14.74 -50.05 34.80
CA ASN A 84 14.96 -48.64 35.14
C ASN A 84 15.15 -47.78 33.89
N LEU A 85 15.95 -48.25 32.92
CA LEU A 85 16.13 -47.56 31.64
C LEU A 85 14.81 -47.49 30.84
N GLY A 86 14.04 -48.58 30.84
CA GLY A 86 12.72 -48.64 30.22
C GLY A 86 11.75 -47.63 30.83
N ASN A 87 11.72 -47.51 32.16
CA ASN A 87 10.88 -46.53 32.87
C ASN A 87 11.26 -45.08 32.53
N VAL A 88 12.55 -44.74 32.52
CA VAL A 88 13.02 -43.41 32.12
C VAL A 88 12.64 -43.10 30.67
N THR A 89 12.80 -44.07 29.78
CA THR A 89 12.44 -43.92 28.36
C THR A 89 10.93 -43.72 28.20
N LEU A 90 10.12 -44.47 28.95
CA LEU A 90 8.66 -44.36 28.94
C LEU A 90 8.20 -42.98 29.45
N ASP A 91 8.86 -42.46 30.47
CA ASP A 91 8.55 -41.13 31.02
C ASP A 91 8.91 -40.01 30.03
N GLY A 92 10.04 -40.16 29.33
CA GLY A 92 10.42 -39.28 28.22
C GLY A 92 9.41 -39.31 27.06
N LEU A 93 8.89 -40.50 26.72
CA LEU A 93 7.84 -40.66 25.71
C LEU A 93 6.53 -40.00 26.14
N ARG A 94 6.09 -40.18 27.39
CA ARG A 94 4.89 -39.52 27.93
C ARG A 94 5.00 -38.00 27.85
N THR A 95 6.13 -37.46 28.27
CA THR A 95 6.40 -36.01 28.16
C THR A 95 6.34 -35.53 26.72
N SER A 96 6.89 -36.31 25.79
CA SER A 96 6.86 -35.98 24.36
C SER A 96 5.44 -36.01 23.78
N ILE A 97 4.61 -36.95 24.21
CA ILE A 97 3.20 -37.05 23.82
C ILE A 97 2.41 -35.84 24.32
N GLU A 98 2.58 -35.43 25.58
CA GLU A 98 1.89 -34.24 26.12
C GLU A 98 2.31 -32.96 25.39
N LYS A 99 3.61 -32.83 25.06
CA LYS A 99 4.11 -31.70 24.26
C LYS A 99 3.53 -31.70 22.85
N LEU A 100 3.42 -32.87 22.22
CA LEU A 100 2.83 -33.01 20.89
C LEU A 100 1.33 -32.65 20.93
N LYS A 101 0.59 -33.17 21.91
CA LYS A 101 -0.83 -32.85 22.13
C LYS A 101 -1.04 -31.35 22.29
N SER A 102 -0.23 -30.68 23.11
CA SER A 102 -0.29 -29.22 23.27
C SER A 102 -0.02 -28.47 21.95
N LYS A 103 0.99 -28.88 21.19
CA LYS A 103 1.28 -28.29 19.87
C LYS A 103 0.12 -28.47 18.89
N THR A 104 -0.49 -29.64 18.84
CA THR A 104 -1.63 -29.92 17.96
C THR A 104 -2.84 -29.06 18.31
N LEU A 105 -3.13 -28.88 19.61
CA LEU A 105 -4.22 -27.99 20.05
C LEU A 105 -3.94 -26.53 19.66
N ASN A 106 -2.72 -26.05 19.87
CA ASN A 106 -2.32 -24.70 19.47
C ASN A 106 -2.40 -24.49 17.96
N LEU A 107 -2.00 -25.49 17.17
CA LEU A 107 -2.09 -25.45 15.71
C LEU A 107 -3.56 -25.35 15.25
N GLY A 108 -4.45 -26.16 15.84
CA GLY A 108 -5.89 -26.10 15.54
C GLY A 108 -6.49 -24.72 15.83
N ASN A 109 -6.22 -24.17 17.02
CA ASN A 109 -6.72 -22.84 17.39
C ASN A 109 -6.19 -21.73 16.48
N ASN A 110 -4.91 -21.80 16.08
CA ASN A 110 -4.32 -20.81 15.17
C ASN A 110 -4.90 -20.93 13.75
N ALA A 111 -5.16 -22.15 13.27
CA ALA A 111 -5.80 -22.39 11.97
C ALA A 111 -7.22 -21.79 11.92
N THR A 112 -8.02 -21.99 12.98
CA THR A 112 -9.37 -21.40 13.08
C THR A 112 -9.31 -19.87 13.05
N LYS A 113 -8.43 -19.25 13.85
CA LYS A 113 -8.25 -17.79 13.86
C LYS A 113 -7.84 -17.25 12.50
N LEU A 114 -6.95 -17.94 11.78
CA LEU A 114 -6.52 -17.53 10.45
C LEU A 114 -7.66 -17.61 9.44
N GLN A 115 -8.50 -18.64 9.53
CA GLN A 115 -9.67 -18.80 8.67
C GLN A 115 -10.73 -17.71 8.94
N GLU A 116 -11.01 -17.41 10.21
CA GLU A 116 -11.94 -16.34 10.61
C GLU A 116 -11.46 -14.97 10.12
N ALA A 117 -10.17 -14.64 10.33
CA ALA A 117 -9.59 -13.38 9.89
C ALA A 117 -9.63 -13.20 8.36
N ASN A 118 -9.43 -14.28 7.60
CA ASN A 118 -9.52 -14.23 6.14
C ASN A 118 -10.96 -14.01 5.65
N LEU A 119 -11.95 -14.63 6.31
CA LEU A 119 -13.36 -14.41 5.98
C LEU A 119 -13.80 -12.98 6.25
N GLU A 120 -13.40 -12.40 7.39
CA GLU A 120 -13.73 -11.02 7.72
C GLU A 120 -13.03 -10.01 6.79
N GLY A 121 -11.75 -10.23 6.48
CA GLY A 121 -11.01 -9.42 5.52
C GLY A 121 -11.61 -9.49 4.10
N ALA A 122 -11.94 -10.70 3.63
CA ALA A 122 -12.57 -10.90 2.32
C ALA A 122 -13.97 -10.27 2.25
N LEU A 123 -14.76 -10.35 3.32
CA LEU A 123 -16.06 -9.68 3.40
C LEU A 123 -15.91 -8.16 3.35
N ASN A 124 -14.92 -7.60 4.06
CA ASN A 124 -14.68 -6.16 4.04
C ASN A 124 -14.26 -5.68 2.65
N LEU A 125 -13.34 -6.39 1.98
CA LEU A 125 -12.94 -6.10 0.60
C LEU A 125 -14.13 -6.18 -0.37
N THR A 126 -15.03 -7.15 -0.18
CA THR A 126 -16.23 -7.29 -1.02
C THR A 126 -17.21 -6.13 -0.80
N ARG A 127 -17.36 -5.66 0.44
CA ARG A 127 -18.19 -4.48 0.76
C ARG A 127 -17.62 -3.21 0.13
N GLU A 128 -16.32 -2.96 0.29
CA GLU A 128 -15.65 -1.82 -0.34
C GLU A 128 -15.72 -1.87 -1.87
N ALA A 129 -15.59 -3.05 -2.47
CA ALA A 129 -15.76 -3.23 -3.91
C ALA A 129 -17.19 -2.91 -4.35
N LYS A 130 -18.21 -3.34 -3.60
CA LYS A 130 -19.61 -3.01 -3.85
C LYS A 130 -19.85 -1.50 -3.77
N GLU A 131 -19.36 -0.83 -2.73
CA GLU A 131 -19.51 0.63 -2.58
C GLU A 131 -18.87 1.40 -3.73
N ARG A 132 -17.65 1.00 -4.13
CA ARG A 132 -16.97 1.58 -5.31
C ARG A 132 -17.77 1.36 -6.60
N ALA A 133 -18.33 0.16 -6.79
CA ALA A 133 -19.15 -0.14 -7.97
C ALA A 133 -20.44 0.71 -8.02
N VAL A 134 -21.13 0.87 -6.88
CA VAL A 134 -22.32 1.72 -6.79
C VAL A 134 -21.98 3.18 -7.08
N LYS A 135 -20.89 3.69 -6.52
CA LYS A 135 -20.44 5.07 -6.79
C LYS A 135 -20.13 5.27 -8.28
N ALA A 136 -19.38 4.35 -8.89
CA ALA A 136 -19.06 4.41 -10.31
C ALA A 136 -20.31 4.36 -11.21
N ALA A 137 -21.32 3.56 -10.84
CA ALA A 137 -22.59 3.52 -11.55
C ALA A 137 -23.36 4.86 -11.47
N ASN A 138 -23.44 5.46 -10.27
CA ASN A 138 -24.07 6.76 -10.08
C ASN A 138 -23.33 7.87 -10.85
N ASP A 139 -21.99 7.85 -10.83
CA ASP A 139 -21.18 8.81 -11.59
C ASP A 139 -21.43 8.68 -13.10
N ALA A 140 -21.55 7.44 -13.62
CA ALA A 140 -21.88 7.19 -15.02
C ALA A 140 -23.29 7.71 -15.39
N GLU A 141 -24.29 7.52 -14.53
CA GLU A 141 -25.65 8.03 -14.74
C GLU A 141 -25.68 9.57 -14.73
N ASN A 142 -24.92 10.20 -13.83
CA ASN A 142 -24.77 11.65 -13.79
C ASN A 142 -24.15 12.20 -15.08
N VAL A 143 -23.09 11.55 -15.59
CA VAL A 143 -22.46 11.93 -16.86
C VAL A 143 -23.47 11.84 -18.02
N GLN A 144 -24.29 10.79 -18.06
CA GLN A 144 -25.33 10.64 -19.09
C GLN A 144 -26.33 11.80 -19.07
N THR A 145 -26.69 12.28 -17.89
CA THR A 145 -27.59 13.44 -17.71
C THR A 145 -26.94 14.72 -18.23
N VAL A 146 -25.65 14.93 -17.92
CA VAL A 146 -24.90 16.09 -18.42
C VAL A 146 -24.83 16.06 -19.95
N ILE A 147 -24.48 14.92 -20.56
CA ILE A 147 -24.43 14.76 -22.02
C ILE A 147 -25.78 15.10 -22.66
N ALA A 148 -26.87 14.57 -22.12
CA ALA A 148 -28.22 14.86 -22.63
C ALA A 148 -28.58 16.35 -22.51
N SER A 149 -28.16 17.01 -21.44
CA SER A 149 -28.36 18.46 -21.27
C SER A 149 -27.54 19.28 -22.28
N THR A 150 -26.29 18.88 -22.52
CA THR A 150 -25.39 19.54 -23.48
C THR A 150 -25.89 19.37 -24.91
N ASP A 151 -26.35 18.18 -25.30
CA ASP A 151 -26.94 17.94 -26.63
C ASP A 151 -28.15 18.84 -26.90
N ARG A 152 -29.01 19.04 -25.88
CA ARG A 152 -30.12 20.00 -25.98
C ARG A 152 -29.65 21.44 -26.16
N GLN A 153 -28.61 21.85 -25.42
CA GLN A 153 -28.07 23.20 -25.56
C GLN A 153 -27.45 23.43 -26.94
N ILE A 154 -26.68 22.47 -27.44
CA ILE A 154 -26.10 22.53 -28.79
C ILE A 154 -27.21 22.70 -29.83
N LYS A 155 -28.24 21.85 -29.82
CA LYS A 155 -29.37 21.96 -30.76
C LYS A 155 -30.11 23.29 -30.67
N ASN A 156 -30.27 23.85 -29.47
CA ASN A 156 -30.89 25.16 -29.31
C ASN A 156 -30.01 26.28 -29.86
N THR A 157 -28.70 26.23 -29.60
CA THR A 157 -27.74 27.19 -30.14
C THR A 157 -27.67 27.09 -31.68
N ASP A 158 -27.63 25.89 -32.25
CA ASP A 158 -27.62 25.68 -33.70
C ASP A 158 -28.87 26.29 -34.35
N ARG A 159 -30.05 26.06 -33.76
CA ARG A 159 -31.29 26.70 -34.24
C ARG A 159 -31.24 28.22 -34.15
N LEU A 160 -30.70 28.77 -33.07
CA LEU A 160 -30.54 30.22 -32.93
C LEU A 160 -29.57 30.78 -33.97
N ILE A 161 -28.48 30.07 -34.25
CA ILE A 161 -27.52 30.43 -35.30
C ILE A 161 -28.21 30.39 -36.66
N GLU A 162 -28.90 29.31 -37.01
CA GLU A 162 -29.63 29.19 -38.27
C GLU A 162 -30.67 30.31 -38.44
N MET A 163 -31.45 30.62 -37.39
CA MET A 163 -32.44 31.70 -37.43
C MET A 163 -31.82 33.10 -37.58
N GLN A 164 -30.62 33.31 -37.04
CA GLN A 164 -29.95 34.62 -37.11
C GLN A 164 -29.00 34.76 -38.29
N TYR A 165 -28.61 33.66 -38.94
CA TYR A 165 -27.65 33.66 -40.02
C TYR A 165 -28.11 34.53 -41.19
N ASP A 166 -29.36 34.34 -41.63
CA ASP A 166 -29.92 35.12 -42.73
C ASP A 166 -30.07 36.60 -42.37
N ASN A 167 -30.50 36.91 -41.14
CA ASN A 167 -30.62 38.30 -40.68
C ASN A 167 -29.26 38.99 -40.61
N PHE A 168 -28.24 38.30 -40.11
CA PHE A 168 -26.88 38.82 -40.04
C PHE A 168 -26.33 39.08 -41.45
N ASN A 169 -26.47 38.10 -42.35
CA ASN A 169 -26.01 38.24 -43.74
C ASN A 169 -26.75 39.36 -44.48
N ASN A 170 -28.08 39.46 -44.30
CA ASN A 170 -28.87 40.54 -44.88
C ASN A 170 -28.46 41.90 -44.33
N SER A 171 -28.28 42.03 -43.01
CA SER A 171 -27.83 43.29 -42.41
C SER A 171 -26.42 43.67 -42.86
N GLN A 172 -25.51 42.71 -43.02
CA GLN A 172 -24.17 42.97 -43.54
C GLN A 172 -24.24 43.48 -44.98
N ASN A 173 -24.99 42.80 -45.84
CA ASN A 173 -25.18 43.21 -47.23
C ASN A 173 -25.85 44.60 -47.34
N GLU A 174 -26.81 44.91 -46.47
CA GLU A 174 -27.42 46.24 -46.41
C GLU A 174 -26.43 47.32 -45.94
N ASN A 175 -25.59 47.01 -44.96
CA ASN A 175 -24.55 47.93 -44.50
C ASN A 175 -23.52 48.20 -45.60
N ASP A 176 -23.09 47.16 -46.31
CA ASP A 176 -22.15 47.30 -47.43
C ASP A 176 -22.74 48.18 -48.54
N ARG A 177 -24.02 47.97 -48.89
CA ARG A 177 -24.73 48.86 -49.85
C ARG A 177 -24.82 50.30 -49.39
N LYS A 178 -25.06 50.54 -48.09
CA LYS A 178 -25.11 51.90 -47.53
C LYS A 178 -23.72 52.54 -47.53
N LEU A 179 -22.67 51.78 -47.27
CA LEU A 179 -21.29 52.27 -47.37
C LEU A 179 -20.95 52.67 -48.81
N ASP A 180 -21.32 51.84 -49.79
CA ASP A 180 -21.14 52.15 -51.20
C ASP A 180 -21.91 53.41 -51.60
N ASP A 181 -23.17 53.55 -51.19
CA ASP A 181 -24.00 54.74 -51.45
C ASP A 181 -23.39 56.01 -50.82
N LEU A 182 -22.96 55.94 -49.56
CA LEU A 182 -22.28 57.04 -48.89
C LEU A 182 -20.97 57.41 -49.59
N GLN A 183 -20.21 56.42 -50.06
CA GLN A 183 -18.98 56.66 -50.80
C GLN A 183 -19.27 57.36 -52.14
N GLN A 184 -20.33 56.95 -52.85
CA GLN A 184 -20.75 57.63 -54.08
C GLN A 184 -21.21 59.07 -53.82
N GLN A 185 -22.00 59.29 -52.76
CA GLN A 185 -22.42 60.64 -52.37
C GLN A 185 -21.23 61.52 -51.99
N LEU A 186 -20.22 60.97 -51.31
CA LEU A 186 -19.01 61.70 -50.98
C LEU A 186 -18.22 62.08 -52.25
N LEU A 187 -18.05 61.13 -53.18
CA LEU A 187 -17.38 61.39 -54.45
C LEU A 187 -18.11 62.43 -55.30
N ASP A 188 -19.45 62.39 -55.34
CA ASP A 188 -20.25 63.41 -56.04
C ASP A 188 -20.10 64.78 -55.37
N LEU A 189 -20.10 64.85 -54.04
CA LEU A 189 -19.87 66.09 -53.31
C LEU A 189 -18.47 66.65 -53.57
N GLU A 190 -17.43 65.82 -53.47
CA GLU A 190 -16.04 66.18 -53.78
C GLU A 190 -15.91 66.70 -55.22
N ALA A 191 -16.58 66.07 -56.19
CA ALA A 191 -16.59 66.52 -57.57
C ALA A 191 -17.31 67.87 -57.78
N GLN A 192 -18.20 68.27 -56.87
CA GLN A 192 -18.92 69.55 -56.93
C GLN A 192 -18.18 70.70 -56.22
N ILE A 193 -17.28 70.41 -55.26
CA ILE A 193 -16.53 71.43 -54.51
C ILE A 193 -15.78 72.43 -55.41
N PRO A 194 -15.03 72.02 -56.46
CA PRO A 194 -14.31 72.95 -57.32
C PRO A 194 -15.21 74.00 -57.98
N LYS A 195 -16.39 73.57 -58.47
CA LYS A 195 -17.39 74.47 -59.08
C LYS A 195 -17.98 75.45 -58.06
N ILE A 196 -18.11 75.04 -56.80
CA ILE A 196 -18.55 75.93 -55.73
C ILE A 196 -17.44 76.94 -55.41
N ASN A 197 -16.19 76.49 -55.31
CA ASN A 197 -15.02 77.36 -55.12
C ASN A 197 -14.90 78.39 -56.26
N GLU A 198 -15.20 78.00 -57.50
CA GLU A 198 -15.22 78.92 -58.64
C GLU A 198 -16.21 80.06 -58.42
N LYS A 199 -17.46 79.72 -58.06
CA LYS A 199 -18.52 80.71 -57.87
C LYS A 199 -18.30 81.59 -56.64
N ILE A 200 -17.79 81.02 -55.55
CA ILE A 200 -17.67 81.71 -54.26
C ILE A 200 -16.33 82.41 -54.11
N CYS A 201 -15.23 81.71 -54.38
CA CYS A 201 -13.86 82.20 -54.19
C CYS A 201 -13.25 82.75 -55.49
N GLY A 202 -13.74 82.38 -56.66
CA GLY A 202 -13.33 82.95 -57.96
C GLY A 202 -12.42 82.06 -58.82
N GLN A 203 -12.11 80.82 -58.39
CA GLN A 203 -11.28 79.88 -59.14
C GLN A 203 -11.81 78.44 -59.01
N ASP A 204 -11.85 77.72 -60.13
CA ASP A 204 -12.22 76.29 -60.19
C ASP A 204 -11.03 75.41 -59.77
N SER A 205 -10.77 75.34 -58.46
CA SER A 205 -9.73 74.49 -57.90
C SER A 205 -10.11 73.94 -56.53
N ASP A 206 -9.68 72.70 -56.27
CA ASP A 206 -9.75 72.08 -54.95
C ASP A 206 -8.48 72.31 -54.11
N SER A 207 -7.46 72.90 -54.73
CA SER A 207 -6.23 73.34 -54.06
C SER A 207 -6.42 74.67 -53.33
N CYS A 208 -5.70 74.84 -52.23
CA CYS A 208 -5.65 76.08 -51.45
C CYS A 208 -4.80 77.17 -52.10
N ASP A 209 -5.05 77.43 -53.38
CA ASP A 209 -4.28 78.34 -54.21
C ASP A 209 -4.54 79.82 -53.85
N ILE A 210 -4.24 80.74 -54.78
CA ILE A 210 -4.29 82.19 -54.57
C ILE A 210 -5.67 82.61 -54.04
N CYS A 211 -6.74 82.09 -54.64
CA CYS A 211 -8.12 82.38 -54.27
C CYS A 211 -8.68 81.53 -53.12
N GLY A 212 -7.95 80.51 -52.66
CA GLY A 212 -8.41 79.60 -51.62
C GLY A 212 -9.64 78.76 -52.02
N GLY A 213 -10.36 78.24 -51.02
CA GLY A 213 -11.44 77.27 -51.23
C GLY A 213 -11.98 76.68 -49.93
N ALA A 214 -12.97 75.80 -50.04
CA ALA A 214 -13.50 75.04 -48.91
C ALA A 214 -12.37 74.30 -48.16
N GLY A 215 -12.29 74.48 -46.83
CA GLY A 215 -11.26 73.86 -46.00
C GLY A 215 -9.90 74.57 -45.96
N CYS A 216 -9.67 75.59 -46.79
CA CYS A 216 -8.37 76.28 -46.88
C CYS A 216 -8.17 77.44 -45.89
N GLY A 217 -9.21 77.82 -45.14
CA GLY A 217 -9.18 78.93 -44.17
C GLY A 217 -9.12 80.33 -44.78
N LYS A 218 -9.00 80.44 -46.10
CA LYS A 218 -9.11 81.69 -46.89
C LYS A 218 -9.94 81.42 -48.15
N CYS A 219 -10.69 82.41 -48.60
CA CYS A 219 -11.49 82.36 -49.83
C CYS A 219 -11.64 83.78 -50.39
N GLY A 220 -11.31 83.96 -51.67
CA GLY A 220 -11.27 85.27 -52.32
C GLY A 220 -9.92 85.99 -52.17
N GLY A 221 -9.84 87.19 -52.73
CA GLY A 221 -8.67 88.06 -52.70
C GLY A 221 -8.63 88.99 -53.91
N ILE A 222 -7.69 89.93 -53.95
CA ILE A 222 -7.57 90.93 -55.02
C ILE A 222 -7.42 90.28 -56.41
N SER A 223 -6.84 89.08 -56.49
CA SER A 223 -6.66 88.36 -57.76
C SER A 223 -7.89 87.52 -58.17
N CYS A 224 -8.99 87.60 -57.41
CA CYS A 224 -10.11 86.66 -57.45
C CYS A 224 -11.43 87.40 -57.68
N ASP A 225 -11.41 88.39 -58.57
CA ASP A 225 -12.50 89.34 -58.80
C ASP A 225 -13.81 88.69 -59.28
N GLN A 226 -13.76 87.45 -59.78
CA GLN A 226 -14.96 86.73 -60.20
C GLN A 226 -15.72 86.08 -59.04
N GLY A 227 -15.05 85.88 -57.89
CA GLY A 227 -15.62 85.27 -56.70
C GLY A 227 -16.68 86.15 -56.04
N ALA A 228 -17.76 85.52 -55.59
CA ALA A 228 -18.83 86.20 -54.86
C ALA A 228 -18.33 86.91 -53.59
N ILE A 229 -17.39 86.31 -52.84
CA ILE A 229 -16.84 86.93 -51.62
C ILE A 229 -16.10 88.23 -51.95
N THR A 230 -15.17 88.19 -52.90
CA THR A 230 -14.40 89.38 -53.29
C THR A 230 -15.30 90.49 -53.82
N LYS A 231 -16.34 90.15 -54.61
CA LYS A 231 -17.34 91.13 -55.05
C LYS A 231 -18.09 91.76 -53.88
N ALA A 232 -18.49 90.96 -52.88
CA ALA A 232 -19.17 91.46 -51.70
C ALA A 232 -18.26 92.35 -50.83
N GLU A 233 -17.00 91.98 -50.64
CA GLU A 233 -16.00 92.79 -49.92
C GLU A 233 -15.73 94.11 -50.62
N GLN A 234 -15.54 94.08 -51.96
CA GLN A 234 -15.36 95.29 -52.76
C GLN A 234 -16.60 96.20 -52.68
N ALA A 235 -17.80 95.63 -52.75
CA ALA A 235 -19.04 96.39 -52.61
C ALA A 235 -19.18 97.02 -51.22
N LEU A 236 -18.81 96.29 -50.16
CA LEU A 236 -18.83 96.80 -48.78
C LEU A 236 -17.79 97.90 -48.56
N ASP A 237 -16.56 97.73 -49.04
CA ASP A 237 -15.52 98.76 -48.99
C ASP A 237 -15.94 100.01 -49.77
N PHE A 238 -16.53 99.83 -50.95
CA PHE A 238 -17.06 100.94 -51.74
C PHE A 238 -18.20 101.67 -51.01
N ALA A 239 -19.12 100.93 -50.38
CA ALA A 239 -20.21 101.50 -49.59
C ALA A 239 -19.67 102.29 -48.38
N ASN A 240 -18.73 101.72 -47.63
CA ASN A 240 -18.11 102.38 -46.47
C ASN A 240 -17.34 103.64 -46.87
N LYS A 241 -16.56 103.58 -47.95
CA LYS A 241 -15.86 104.76 -48.49
C LYS A 241 -16.85 105.83 -48.93
N THR A 242 -17.94 105.43 -49.58
CA THR A 242 -19.00 106.35 -50.00
C THR A 242 -19.69 106.98 -48.80
N GLU A 243 -20.03 106.20 -47.77
CA GLU A 243 -20.60 106.69 -46.52
C GLU A 243 -19.68 107.70 -45.83
N HIS A 244 -18.38 107.39 -45.73
CA HIS A 244 -17.41 108.30 -45.13
C HIS A 244 -17.30 109.62 -45.91
N ARG A 245 -17.24 109.55 -47.25
CA ARG A 245 -17.24 110.74 -48.11
C ARG A 245 -18.52 111.55 -48.00
N ILE A 246 -19.68 110.89 -47.89
CA ILE A 246 -20.97 111.58 -47.67
C ILE A 246 -20.93 112.34 -46.34
N LYS A 247 -20.51 111.69 -45.24
CA LYS A 247 -20.39 112.33 -43.92
C LYS A 247 -19.42 113.52 -43.93
N GLU A 248 -18.29 113.41 -44.61
CA GLU A 248 -17.31 114.50 -44.74
C GLU A 248 -17.90 115.70 -45.50
N HIS A 249 -18.59 115.44 -46.61
CA HIS A 249 -19.27 116.48 -47.38
C HIS A 249 -20.46 117.09 -46.62
N GLU A 250 -21.18 116.30 -45.82
CA GLU A 250 -22.26 116.78 -44.95
C GLU A 250 -21.72 117.73 -43.87
N LEU A 251 -20.66 117.37 -43.15
CA LEU A 251 -20.00 118.25 -42.17
C LEU A 251 -19.49 119.54 -42.81
N SER A 252 -18.84 119.44 -43.97
CA SER A 252 -18.36 120.61 -44.72
C SER A 252 -19.52 121.54 -45.14
N ALA A 253 -20.66 120.97 -45.53
CA ALA A 253 -21.85 121.73 -45.89
C ALA A 253 -22.50 122.39 -44.65
N GLU A 254 -22.55 121.71 -43.51
CA GLU A 254 -23.01 122.29 -42.23
C GLU A 254 -22.11 123.46 -41.78
N ASP A 255 -20.78 123.31 -41.86
CA ASP A 255 -19.84 124.37 -41.50
C ASP A 255 -19.96 125.58 -42.43
N LEU A 256 -20.13 125.36 -43.73
CA LEU A 256 -20.42 126.43 -44.69
C LEU A 256 -21.76 127.11 -44.37
N TYR A 257 -22.80 126.34 -44.05
CA TYR A 257 -24.11 126.88 -43.68
C TYR A 257 -24.05 127.71 -42.39
N ARG A 258 -23.31 127.25 -41.38
CA ARG A 258 -23.05 128.02 -40.15
C ARG A 258 -22.31 129.32 -40.45
N SER A 259 -21.26 129.25 -41.27
CA SER A 259 -20.48 130.43 -41.68
C SER A 259 -21.36 131.47 -42.40
N ILE A 260 -22.22 131.04 -43.33
CA ILE A 260 -23.17 131.93 -44.02
C ILE A 260 -24.18 132.53 -43.02
N THR A 261 -24.68 131.73 -42.08
CA THR A 261 -25.64 132.20 -41.07
C THR A 261 -25.02 133.22 -40.12
N GLN A 262 -23.76 133.02 -39.74
CA GLN A 262 -23.03 133.94 -38.87
C GLN A 262 -22.71 135.26 -39.60
N VAL A 263 -22.27 135.21 -40.86
CA VAL A 263 -22.15 136.41 -41.71
C VAL A 263 -23.48 137.15 -41.82
N LYS A 264 -24.59 136.43 -41.97
CA LYS A 264 -25.93 137.04 -42.02
C LYS A 264 -26.31 137.73 -40.71
N GLN A 265 -25.89 137.22 -39.55
CA GLN A 265 -26.14 137.85 -38.25
C GLN A 265 -25.24 139.06 -37.99
N ASP A 266 -23.97 139.02 -38.43
CA ASP A 266 -23.02 140.14 -38.28
C ASP A 266 -23.31 141.32 -39.24
N THR A 267 -24.21 141.13 -40.21
CA THR A 267 -24.63 142.16 -41.18
C THR A 267 -25.96 142.85 -40.78
N VAL A 268 -26.44 142.65 -39.54
CA VAL A 268 -27.64 143.31 -38.97
C VAL A 268 -27.25 144.24 -37.83
#